data_AF-A0A7K0G762-F1
#
_entry.id   AF-A0A7K0G762-F1
#
_cell.length_a   1.000
_cell.length_b   1.000
_cell.length_c   1.000
_cell.angle_alpha   90.00
_cell.angle_beta   90.00
_cell.angle_gamma   90.00
#
_symmetry.space_group_name_H-M   'P 1'
#
loop_
_entity.id
_entity.type
_entity.pdbx_description
1 polymer ?
#
loop_
_entity_poly.entity_id
_entity_poly.type
_entity_poly.pdbx_seq_one_letter_code
_entity_poly.pdbx_strand_id
1 'polypeptide(L)'
;MIDLRKYYLDNITEDDYYYRFFSLIEGVNRTYNIFYGEEETQEFEFLVHDEMEAIEKFRLLCQPGNEPERNEDRCWFYVVAYYLNACNYVIEQFPDVLRRPPKEPSSFTYRAIRDMALSLGLDDNGTVRWATRRAIVADMHFVRKASSVAIGETLDQRIRLISAGNSRFDEMENNEKLREIANLIENLLKVNGKFTQPDYSKVTFGLIDDNTVRRLRRQLQCFRHSNKESLDERAEYSSEQKQFLIDFGVTACKAIYNLVE
;
A
#
# COMPACT_ATOMS: atom_id res chain seq x y z
N MET A 1 -12.46 19.24 -8.69
CA MET A 1 -11.33 19.08 -9.62
C MET A 1 -10.07 19.12 -8.78
N ILE A 2 -9.22 18.13 -8.96
CA ILE A 2 -8.05 17.82 -8.16
C ILE A 2 -6.85 17.96 -9.09
N ASP A 3 -5.90 18.81 -8.73
CA ASP A 3 -4.61 18.91 -9.43
C ASP A 3 -3.65 17.88 -8.82
N LEU A 4 -3.37 16.81 -9.58
CA LEU A 4 -2.55 15.70 -9.13
C LEU A 4 -1.08 16.06 -9.02
N ARG A 5 -0.57 17.02 -9.82
CA ARG A 5 0.81 17.51 -9.71
C ARG A 5 0.95 18.32 -8.43
N LYS A 6 0.02 19.24 -8.16
CA LYS A 6 -0.01 19.99 -6.91
C LYS A 6 -0.14 19.06 -5.70
N TYR A 7 -1.07 18.10 -5.75
CA TYR A 7 -1.25 17.10 -4.70
C TYR A 7 0.04 16.31 -4.43
N TYR A 8 0.75 15.89 -5.47
CA TYR A 8 2.05 15.22 -5.32
C TYR A 8 3.07 16.13 -4.62
N LEU A 9 3.27 17.36 -5.12
CA LEU A 9 4.28 18.28 -4.59
C LEU A 9 4.00 18.69 -3.14
N ASP A 10 2.73 18.81 -2.77
CA ASP A 10 2.32 19.20 -1.40
C ASP A 10 2.47 18.04 -0.38
N ASN A 11 2.57 16.77 -0.82
CA ASN A 11 2.54 15.60 0.07
C ASN A 11 3.78 14.69 0.01
N ILE A 12 4.65 14.83 -0.99
CA ILE A 12 5.81 13.96 -1.15
C ILE A 12 6.91 14.27 -0.13
N THR A 13 7.56 13.23 0.39
CA THR A 13 8.71 13.31 1.32
C THR A 13 9.91 12.53 0.78
N GLU A 14 11.13 12.85 1.23
CA GLU A 14 12.37 12.23 0.73
C GLU A 14 12.46 10.72 0.99
N ASP A 15 11.77 10.23 2.01
CA ASP A 15 11.70 8.82 2.39
C ASP A 15 10.65 8.02 1.59
N ASP A 16 9.75 8.69 0.84
CA ASP A 16 8.79 8.04 -0.04
C ASP A 16 9.48 7.51 -1.30
N TYR A 17 9.12 6.29 -1.73
CA TYR A 17 9.60 5.71 -2.99
C TYR A 17 9.37 6.63 -4.19
N TYR A 18 8.25 7.36 -4.19
CA TYR A 18 7.88 8.28 -5.25
C TYR A 18 8.77 9.51 -5.37
N TYR A 19 9.58 9.84 -4.36
CA TYR A 19 10.49 10.99 -4.40
C TYR A 19 11.51 10.88 -5.53
N ARG A 20 11.81 9.66 -5.99
CA ARG A 20 12.69 9.42 -7.14
C ARG A 20 12.20 10.03 -8.46
N PHE A 21 10.93 10.41 -8.53
CA PHE A 21 10.32 11.06 -9.70
C PHE A 21 10.17 12.58 -9.51
N PHE A 22 10.59 13.12 -8.37
CA PHE A 22 10.38 14.51 -7.99
C PHE A 22 10.89 15.48 -9.06
N SER A 23 12.13 15.33 -9.52
CA SER A 23 12.72 16.24 -10.51
C SER A 23 11.96 16.27 -11.83
N LEU A 24 11.39 15.13 -12.27
CA LEU A 24 10.55 15.08 -13.47
C LEU A 24 9.23 15.82 -13.26
N ILE A 25 8.58 15.61 -12.12
CA ILE A 25 7.24 16.16 -11.84
C ILE A 25 7.30 17.66 -11.52
N GLU A 26 8.31 18.08 -10.75
CA GLU A 26 8.56 19.50 -10.46
C GLU A 26 8.89 20.25 -11.75
N GLY A 27 9.82 19.71 -12.54
CA GLY A 27 10.35 20.35 -13.75
C GLY A 27 9.53 20.13 -15.02
N VAL A 28 8.39 19.43 -14.97
CA VAL A 28 7.64 19.05 -16.20
C VAL A 28 7.25 20.25 -17.08
N ASN A 29 7.01 21.42 -16.46
CA ASN A 29 6.65 22.64 -17.16
C ASN A 29 7.85 23.52 -17.54
N ARG A 30 9.06 23.15 -17.09
CA ARG A 30 10.28 23.90 -17.34
C ARG A 30 10.94 23.45 -18.63
N THR A 31 11.42 24.40 -19.42
CA THR A 31 12.30 24.15 -20.55
C THR A 31 13.60 24.89 -20.36
N TYR A 32 14.70 24.26 -20.74
CA TYR A 32 16.01 24.88 -20.70
C TYR A 32 16.26 25.74 -21.95
N ASN A 33 16.61 27.01 -21.74
CA ASN A 33 17.06 27.95 -22.76
C ASN A 33 18.54 28.30 -22.53
N ILE A 34 19.37 28.19 -23.59
CA ILE A 34 20.81 28.48 -23.52
C ILE A 34 21.16 29.92 -23.12
N PHE A 35 20.23 30.87 -23.25
CA PHE A 35 20.44 32.28 -22.94
C PHE A 35 19.94 32.67 -21.55
N TYR A 36 18.93 31.98 -21.02
CA TYR A 36 18.20 32.41 -19.81
C TYR A 36 18.06 31.33 -18.73
N GLY A 37 18.52 30.09 -18.99
CA GLY A 37 18.41 28.98 -18.04
C GLY A 37 17.06 28.25 -18.13
N GLU A 38 16.62 27.63 -17.03
CA GLU A 38 15.31 26.99 -16.96
C GLU A 38 14.19 28.02 -16.76
N GLU A 39 13.20 28.02 -17.65
CA GLU A 39 11.98 28.82 -17.53
C GLU A 39 10.75 27.91 -17.62
N GLU A 40 9.70 28.21 -16.85
CA GLU A 40 8.39 27.58 -17.07
C GLU A 40 7.79 28.11 -18.37
N THR A 41 7.75 27.27 -19.39
CA THR A 41 7.25 27.62 -20.74
C THR A 41 6.12 26.71 -21.21
N GLN A 42 5.83 25.64 -20.47
CA GLN A 42 4.69 24.76 -20.74
C GLN A 42 3.60 25.00 -19.70
N GLU A 43 2.35 24.81 -20.11
CA GLU A 43 1.16 24.95 -19.28
C GLU A 43 0.45 23.60 -19.13
N PHE A 44 1.20 22.52 -18.84
CA PHE A 44 0.57 21.22 -18.62
C PHE A 44 -0.25 21.22 -17.33
N GLU A 45 -1.49 20.76 -17.43
CA GLU A 45 -2.44 20.62 -16.33
C GLU A 45 -2.73 19.15 -16.04
N PHE A 46 -2.63 18.76 -14.76
CA PHE A 46 -2.81 17.37 -14.31
C PHE A 46 -4.10 17.21 -13.52
N LEU A 47 -5.22 17.57 -14.15
CA LEU A 47 -6.52 17.72 -13.50
C LEU A 47 -7.40 16.47 -13.67
N VAL A 48 -8.04 16.06 -12.57
CA VAL A 48 -9.11 15.04 -12.55
C VAL A 48 -10.27 15.51 -11.67
N HIS A 49 -11.50 15.08 -11.95
CA HIS A 49 -12.69 15.42 -11.17
C HIS A 49 -12.77 14.60 -9.88
N ASP A 50 -12.51 13.29 -9.98
CA ASP A 50 -12.62 12.33 -8.89
C ASP A 50 -11.69 11.12 -9.08
N GLU A 51 -11.81 10.14 -8.18
CA GLU A 51 -11.00 8.91 -8.19
C GLU A 51 -11.32 7.99 -9.38
N MET A 52 -12.54 8.02 -9.92
CA MET A 52 -12.91 7.22 -11.09
C MET A 52 -12.22 7.76 -12.34
N GLU A 53 -12.16 9.08 -12.50
CA GLU A 53 -11.42 9.69 -13.61
C GLU A 53 -9.91 9.44 -13.51
N ALA A 54 -9.34 9.41 -12.30
CA ALA A 54 -7.95 9.01 -12.10
C ALA A 54 -7.71 7.55 -12.54
N ILE A 55 -8.62 6.62 -12.24
CA ILE A 55 -8.56 5.22 -12.70
C ILE A 55 -8.62 5.15 -14.23
N GLU A 56 -9.56 5.86 -14.85
CA GLU A 56 -9.70 5.88 -16.32
C GLU A 56 -8.47 6.49 -16.99
N LYS A 57 -7.88 7.54 -16.40
CA LYS A 57 -6.63 8.13 -16.89
C LYS A 57 -5.47 7.14 -16.79
N PHE A 58 -5.35 6.38 -15.69
CA PHE A 58 -4.34 5.34 -15.56
C PHE A 58 -4.50 4.25 -16.63
N ARG A 59 -5.74 3.78 -16.85
CA ARG A 59 -6.05 2.82 -17.92
C ARG A 59 -5.66 3.36 -19.29
N LEU A 60 -6.00 4.62 -19.59
CA LEU A 60 -5.68 5.27 -20.85
C LEU A 60 -4.17 5.29 -21.15
N LEU A 61 -3.34 5.58 -20.14
CA LEU A 61 -1.87 5.57 -20.24
C LEU A 61 -1.29 4.16 -20.44
N CYS A 62 -2.05 3.13 -20.08
CA CYS A 62 -1.65 1.74 -20.28
C CYS A 62 -2.14 1.15 -21.62
N GLN A 63 -2.95 1.89 -22.38
CA GLN A 63 -3.47 1.41 -23.67
C GLN A 63 -2.34 1.36 -24.73
N PRO A 64 -2.28 0.30 -25.56
CA PRO A 64 -1.39 0.25 -26.71
C PRO A 64 -1.58 1.46 -27.65
N GLY A 65 -0.49 2.18 -27.92
CA GLY A 65 -0.45 3.41 -28.69
C GLY A 65 -0.40 4.69 -27.84
N ASN A 66 -0.60 4.57 -26.53
CA ASN A 66 -0.55 5.67 -25.57
C ASN A 66 0.59 5.51 -24.57
N GLU A 67 1.61 4.70 -24.90
CA GLU A 67 2.72 4.43 -24.01
C GLU A 67 3.40 5.76 -23.57
N PRO A 68 3.71 5.96 -22.27
CA PRO A 68 4.27 7.22 -21.79
C PRO A 68 5.71 7.46 -22.24
N GLU A 69 5.89 8.03 -23.42
CA GLU A 69 7.21 8.32 -23.99
C GLU A 69 7.67 9.76 -23.70
N ARG A 70 6.76 10.72 -23.72
CA ARG A 70 7.06 12.15 -23.49
C ARG A 70 7.09 12.46 -21.99
N ASN A 71 7.80 13.51 -21.59
CA ASN A 71 7.88 13.93 -20.19
C ASN A 71 6.50 14.22 -19.57
N GLU A 72 5.60 14.83 -20.34
CA GLU A 72 4.20 15.06 -19.93
C GLU A 72 3.48 13.75 -19.60
N ASP A 73 3.54 12.77 -20.51
CA ASP A 73 2.85 11.48 -20.35
C ASP A 73 3.46 10.67 -19.19
N ARG A 74 4.79 10.73 -19.04
CA ARG A 74 5.50 10.10 -17.91
C ARG A 74 5.09 10.76 -16.58
N CYS A 75 4.98 12.09 -16.55
CA CYS A 75 4.49 12.82 -15.39
C CYS A 75 3.06 12.39 -15.05
N TRP A 76 2.16 12.33 -16.04
CA TRP A 76 0.80 11.81 -15.90
C TRP A 76 0.77 10.41 -15.28
N PHE A 77 1.62 9.50 -15.75
CA PHE A 77 1.72 8.15 -15.21
C PHE A 77 2.07 8.16 -13.72
N TYR A 78 3.06 8.95 -13.30
CA TYR A 78 3.50 8.98 -11.91
C TYR A 78 2.53 9.70 -10.98
N VAL A 79 1.98 10.86 -11.37
CA VAL A 79 1.06 11.60 -10.49
C VAL A 79 -0.27 10.86 -10.28
N VAL A 80 -0.77 10.19 -11.32
CA VAL A 80 -1.98 9.35 -11.21
C VAL A 80 -1.69 8.11 -10.35
N ALA A 81 -0.56 7.43 -10.57
CA ALA A 81 -0.19 6.28 -9.77
C ALA A 81 -0.01 6.65 -8.28
N TYR A 82 0.63 7.78 -8.01
CA TYR A 82 0.82 8.30 -6.65
C TYR A 82 -0.52 8.59 -5.97
N TYR A 83 -1.42 9.30 -6.65
CA TYR A 83 -2.73 9.64 -6.13
C TYR A 83 -3.57 8.39 -5.82
N LEU A 84 -3.64 7.43 -6.76
CA LEU A 84 -4.37 6.18 -6.54
C LEU A 84 -3.78 5.36 -5.39
N ASN A 85 -2.45 5.33 -5.25
CA ASN A 85 -1.78 4.69 -4.12
C ASN A 85 -2.10 5.39 -2.79
N ALA A 86 -2.11 6.72 -2.75
CA ALA A 86 -2.48 7.50 -1.57
C ALA A 86 -3.95 7.27 -1.17
N CYS A 87 -4.83 7.03 -2.15
CA CYS A 87 -6.21 6.60 -1.94
C CYS A 87 -6.35 5.11 -1.57
N ASN A 88 -5.24 4.39 -1.35
CA ASN A 88 -5.18 2.96 -1.02
C ASN A 88 -5.72 2.02 -2.11
N TYR A 89 -5.67 2.42 -3.39
CA TYR A 89 -5.96 1.49 -4.48
C TYR A 89 -4.81 0.53 -4.73
N VAL A 90 -5.18 -0.70 -5.08
CA VAL A 90 -4.32 -1.73 -5.64
C VAL A 90 -4.98 -2.27 -6.90
N ILE A 91 -4.16 -2.61 -7.90
CA ILE A 91 -4.62 -3.36 -9.08
C ILE A 91 -4.38 -4.83 -8.79
N GLU A 92 -5.42 -5.65 -8.65
CA GLU A 92 -5.27 -7.05 -8.21
C GLU A 92 -4.31 -7.85 -9.08
N GLN A 93 -4.37 -7.62 -10.39
CA GLN A 93 -3.49 -8.25 -11.38
C GLN A 93 -2.03 -7.79 -11.27
N PHE A 94 -1.79 -6.60 -10.72
CA PHE A 94 -0.49 -5.95 -10.66
C PHE A 94 -0.31 -5.24 -9.30
N PRO A 95 -0.20 -6.00 -8.19
CA PRO A 95 -0.41 -5.45 -6.85
C PRO A 95 0.62 -4.39 -6.42
N ASP A 96 1.79 -4.38 -7.05
CA ASP A 96 2.87 -3.46 -6.71
C ASP A 96 2.95 -2.21 -7.58
N VAL A 97 2.24 -2.13 -8.72
CA VAL A 97 2.51 -1.07 -9.71
C VAL A 97 2.20 0.33 -9.19
N LEU A 98 1.12 0.50 -8.42
CA LEU A 98 0.75 1.78 -7.83
C LEU A 98 1.65 2.13 -6.63
N ARG A 99 2.15 1.12 -5.89
CA ARG A 99 3.03 1.35 -4.73
C ARG A 99 4.49 1.58 -5.12
N ARG A 100 4.94 0.90 -6.17
CA ARG A 100 6.32 0.89 -6.68
C ARG A 100 6.33 0.93 -8.20
N PRO A 101 5.87 2.03 -8.82
CA PRO A 101 5.90 2.14 -10.28
C PRO A 101 7.34 2.04 -10.81
N PRO A 102 7.53 1.48 -12.01
CA PRO A 102 8.85 1.35 -12.60
C PRO A 102 9.43 2.73 -12.99
N LYS A 103 10.76 2.82 -13.02
CA LYS A 103 11.47 4.01 -13.52
C LYS A 103 11.17 4.32 -14.99
N GLU A 104 10.87 3.28 -15.76
CA GLU A 104 10.44 3.40 -17.15
C GLU A 104 9.01 2.88 -17.25
N PRO A 105 8.00 3.75 -17.53
CA PRO A 105 6.60 3.34 -17.57
C PRO A 105 6.33 2.18 -18.53
N SER A 106 7.05 2.09 -19.65
CA SER A 106 6.97 0.99 -20.63
C SER A 106 7.32 -0.39 -20.06
N SER A 107 8.05 -0.44 -18.94
CA SER A 107 8.28 -1.70 -18.20
C SER A 107 6.96 -2.27 -17.66
N PHE A 108 5.99 -1.42 -17.39
CA PHE A 108 4.65 -1.81 -16.99
C PHE A 108 3.66 -1.76 -18.17
N THR A 109 3.47 -0.59 -18.78
CA THR A 109 2.44 -0.34 -19.81
C THR A 109 2.60 -1.20 -21.06
N TYR A 110 3.80 -1.76 -21.27
CA TYR A 110 4.05 -2.75 -22.30
C TYR A 110 4.51 -4.10 -21.73
N ARG A 111 5.67 -4.16 -21.07
CA ARG A 111 6.31 -5.45 -20.73
C ARG A 111 5.48 -6.28 -19.76
N ALA A 112 5.13 -5.75 -18.58
CA ALA A 112 4.37 -6.49 -17.58
C ALA A 112 3.00 -6.97 -18.10
N ILE A 113 2.29 -6.12 -18.86
CA ILE A 113 1.00 -6.47 -19.46
C ILE A 113 1.16 -7.56 -20.54
N ARG A 114 2.21 -7.46 -21.37
CA ARG A 114 2.54 -8.47 -22.37
C ARG A 114 2.90 -9.80 -21.70
N ASP A 115 3.69 -9.77 -20.64
CA ASP A 115 4.14 -10.96 -19.93
C ASP A 115 2.97 -11.66 -19.22
N MET A 116 2.01 -10.89 -18.68
CA MET A 116 0.74 -11.45 -18.21
C MET A 116 -0.02 -12.13 -19.34
N ALA A 117 -0.14 -11.51 -20.52
CA ALA A 117 -0.82 -12.11 -21.67
C ALA A 117 -0.18 -13.45 -22.08
N LEU A 118 1.16 -13.52 -22.10
CA LEU A 118 1.90 -14.75 -22.37
C LEU A 118 1.66 -15.82 -21.31
N SER A 119 1.64 -15.43 -20.03
CA SER A 119 1.36 -16.36 -18.92
C SER A 119 -0.04 -16.98 -18.98
N LEU A 120 -0.99 -16.26 -19.58
CA LEU A 120 -2.36 -16.71 -19.79
C LEU A 120 -2.53 -17.48 -21.12
N GLY A 121 -1.47 -17.62 -21.93
CA GLY A 121 -1.52 -18.28 -23.24
C GLY A 121 -2.37 -17.52 -24.27
N LEU A 122 -2.45 -16.19 -24.14
CA LEU A 122 -3.23 -15.32 -25.04
C LEU A 122 -2.43 -14.83 -26.25
N ASP A 123 -1.29 -15.46 -26.51
CA ASP A 123 -0.39 -15.18 -27.62
C ASP A 123 -0.61 -16.10 -28.82
N ASP A 124 -0.12 -15.66 -29.97
CA ASP A 124 -0.08 -16.40 -31.22
C ASP A 124 1.39 -16.62 -31.57
N ASN A 125 1.94 -17.77 -31.17
CA ASN A 125 3.36 -18.13 -31.30
C ASN A 125 4.33 -17.06 -30.73
N GLY A 126 4.11 -16.62 -29.50
CA GLY A 126 4.90 -15.60 -28.81
C GLY A 126 4.54 -14.15 -29.16
N THR A 127 3.63 -13.95 -30.11
CA THR A 127 3.14 -12.63 -30.51
C THR A 127 1.85 -12.27 -29.78
N VAL A 128 1.88 -11.20 -28.99
CA VAL A 128 0.69 -10.68 -28.29
C VAL A 128 0.08 -9.54 -29.10
N ARG A 129 -1.17 -9.73 -29.54
CA ARG A 129 -1.91 -8.74 -30.33
C ARG A 129 -2.30 -7.53 -29.47
N TRP A 130 -2.44 -6.36 -30.11
CA TRP A 130 -2.88 -5.15 -29.40
C TRP A 130 -4.27 -5.33 -28.77
N ALA A 131 -5.20 -5.99 -29.44
CA ALA A 131 -6.53 -6.29 -28.90
C ALA A 131 -6.46 -7.04 -27.56
N THR A 132 -5.56 -8.03 -27.44
CA THR A 132 -5.32 -8.77 -26.20
C THR A 132 -4.86 -7.85 -25.08
N ARG A 133 -3.87 -6.97 -25.34
CA ARG A 133 -3.39 -6.00 -24.35
C ARG A 133 -4.48 -5.01 -23.93
N ARG A 134 -5.30 -4.53 -24.88
CA ARG A 134 -6.43 -3.63 -24.60
C ARG A 134 -7.46 -4.27 -23.66
N ALA A 135 -7.77 -5.56 -23.87
CA ALA A 135 -8.68 -6.30 -23.00
C ALA A 135 -8.12 -6.40 -21.57
N ILE A 136 -6.85 -6.76 -21.41
CA ILE A 136 -6.20 -6.83 -20.08
C ILE A 136 -6.26 -5.48 -19.35
N VAL A 137 -6.00 -4.38 -20.06
CA VAL A 137 -6.05 -3.03 -19.48
C VAL A 137 -7.47 -2.64 -19.08
N ALA A 138 -8.47 -2.97 -19.92
CA ALA A 138 -9.88 -2.71 -19.61
C ALA A 138 -10.33 -3.50 -18.37
N ASP A 139 -9.86 -4.74 -18.22
CA ASP A 139 -10.23 -5.66 -17.15
C ASP A 139 -9.38 -5.49 -15.86
N MET A 140 -8.48 -4.49 -15.81
CA MET A 140 -7.72 -4.18 -14.59
C MET A 140 -8.69 -3.87 -13.44
N HIS A 141 -8.58 -4.64 -12.36
CA HIS A 141 -9.46 -4.53 -11.22
C HIS A 141 -8.82 -3.68 -10.13
N PHE A 142 -9.28 -2.43 -10.04
CA PHE A 142 -8.87 -1.49 -9.00
C PHE A 142 -9.70 -1.74 -7.74
N VAL A 143 -9.04 -2.19 -6.69
CA VAL A 143 -9.67 -2.43 -5.39
C VAL A 143 -9.10 -1.43 -4.40
N ARG A 144 -9.98 -0.67 -3.74
CA ARG A 144 -9.58 0.17 -2.61
C ARG A 144 -9.37 -0.74 -1.40
N LYS A 145 -8.13 -0.92 -0.98
CA LYS A 145 -7.85 -1.58 0.29
C LYS A 145 -8.32 -0.66 1.41
N ALA A 146 -8.94 -1.24 2.43
CA ALA A 146 -9.24 -0.50 3.65
C ALA A 146 -7.94 0.11 4.17
N SER A 147 -7.97 1.42 4.44
CA SER A 147 -6.88 2.12 5.10
C SER A 147 -6.67 1.46 6.47
N SER A 148 -5.62 0.66 6.57
CA SER A 148 -5.25 -0.06 7.79
C SER A 148 -4.17 0.72 8.54
N VAL A 149 -4.15 0.59 9.86
CA VAL A 149 -3.11 1.23 10.67
C VAL A 149 -1.79 0.54 10.36
N ALA A 150 -0.86 1.24 9.69
CA ALA A 150 0.46 0.70 9.37
C ALA A 150 1.21 0.30 10.64
N ILE A 151 1.82 -0.90 10.68
CA ILE A 151 2.53 -1.40 11.87
C ILE A 151 3.78 -0.56 12.22
N GLY A 152 4.46 0.01 11.21
CA GLY A 152 5.74 0.70 11.34
C GLY A 152 6.93 -0.26 11.34
N GLU A 153 8.08 0.19 10.81
CA GLU A 153 9.24 -0.68 10.53
C GLU A 153 9.82 -1.33 11.80
N THR A 154 9.92 -0.61 12.92
CA THR A 154 10.47 -1.16 14.18
C THR A 154 9.63 -2.32 14.72
N LEU A 155 8.30 -2.19 14.71
CA LEU A 155 7.41 -3.26 15.16
C LEU A 155 7.37 -4.41 14.16
N ASP A 156 7.42 -4.13 12.85
CA ASP A 156 7.54 -5.16 11.80
C ASP A 156 8.83 -5.99 11.95
N GLN A 157 9.96 -5.35 12.26
CA GLN A 157 11.21 -6.05 12.58
C GLN A 157 11.07 -6.93 13.82
N ARG A 158 10.41 -6.43 14.87
CA ARG A 158 10.16 -7.23 16.08
C ARG A 158 9.23 -8.42 15.79
N ILE A 159 8.22 -8.27 14.95
CA ILE A 159 7.36 -9.37 14.48
C ILE A 159 8.19 -10.44 13.76
N ARG A 160 9.08 -10.03 12.86
CA ARG A 160 9.97 -10.97 12.14
C ARG A 160 10.93 -11.72 13.06
N LEU A 161 11.29 -11.14 14.22
CA LEU A 161 12.12 -11.83 15.23
C LEU A 161 11.35 -12.87 16.04
N ILE A 162 10.04 -12.69 16.24
CA ILE A 162 9.21 -13.57 17.07
C ILE A 162 8.39 -14.59 16.25
N SER A 163 8.12 -14.30 14.98
CA SER A 163 7.38 -15.20 14.08
C SER A 163 8.28 -16.30 13.55
N ALA A 164 7.68 -17.45 13.21
CA ALA A 164 8.39 -18.56 12.56
C ALA A 164 8.64 -18.32 11.06
N GLY A 165 8.02 -17.29 10.47
CA GLY A 165 8.18 -16.88 9.06
C GLY A 165 8.95 -15.57 8.90
N ASN A 166 9.34 -15.25 7.66
CA ASN A 166 10.09 -14.02 7.31
C ASN A 166 9.27 -13.01 6.49
N SER A 167 7.95 -13.22 6.37
CA SER A 167 7.06 -12.32 5.64
C SER A 167 6.94 -10.98 6.36
N ARG A 168 6.79 -9.88 5.61
CA ARG A 168 6.45 -8.58 6.24
C ARG A 168 5.01 -8.62 6.72
N PHE A 169 4.71 -7.90 7.81
CA PHE A 169 3.38 -7.89 8.42
C PHE A 169 2.29 -7.55 7.40
N ASP A 170 2.51 -6.56 6.54
CA ASP A 170 1.51 -6.10 5.56
C ASP A 170 1.19 -7.16 4.49
N GLU A 171 2.12 -8.08 4.24
CA GLU A 171 2.02 -9.17 3.27
C GLU A 171 1.32 -10.42 3.85
N MET A 172 1.10 -10.47 5.17
CA MET A 172 0.46 -11.59 5.85
C MET A 172 -1.06 -11.63 5.64
N GLU A 173 -1.61 -12.84 5.63
CA GLU A 173 -3.06 -13.06 5.66
C GLU A 173 -3.69 -12.55 6.96
N ASN A 174 -4.97 -12.17 6.94
CA ASN A 174 -5.61 -11.54 8.10
C ASN A 174 -5.54 -12.40 9.39
N ASN A 175 -5.74 -13.71 9.28
CA ASN A 175 -5.63 -14.62 10.42
C ASN A 175 -4.18 -14.68 10.96
N GLU A 176 -3.19 -14.57 10.07
CA GLU A 176 -1.78 -14.54 10.44
C GLU A 176 -1.42 -13.21 11.10
N LYS A 177 -1.87 -12.07 10.56
CA LYS A 177 -1.74 -10.75 11.20
C LYS A 177 -2.27 -10.76 12.63
N LEU A 178 -3.48 -11.31 12.84
CA LEU A 178 -4.11 -11.39 14.16
C LEU A 178 -3.31 -12.28 15.14
N ARG A 179 -2.74 -13.39 14.65
CA ARG A 179 -1.83 -14.25 15.42
C ARG A 179 -0.57 -13.50 15.83
N GLU A 180 0.07 -12.79 14.90
CA GLU A 180 1.31 -12.07 15.18
C GLU A 180 1.10 -10.86 16.08
N ILE A 181 -0.03 -10.16 15.97
CA ILE A 181 -0.41 -9.12 16.95
C ILE A 181 -0.49 -9.71 18.36
N ALA A 182 -1.14 -10.86 18.53
CA ALA A 182 -1.27 -11.49 19.83
C ALA A 182 0.11 -11.87 20.43
N ASN A 183 0.99 -12.41 19.58
CA ASN A 183 2.38 -12.73 19.96
C ASN A 183 3.17 -11.47 20.32
N LEU A 184 3.03 -10.40 19.54
CA LEU A 184 3.74 -9.14 19.76
C LEU A 184 3.30 -8.46 21.06
N ILE A 185 2.00 -8.38 21.35
CA ILE A 185 1.49 -7.85 22.62
C ILE A 185 2.08 -8.65 23.80
N GLU A 186 2.11 -9.98 23.68
CA GLU A 186 2.68 -10.84 24.71
C GLU A 186 4.19 -10.63 24.88
N ASN A 187 4.93 -10.48 23.79
CA ASN A 187 6.35 -10.19 23.79
C ASN A 187 6.67 -8.82 24.43
N LEU A 188 5.93 -7.78 24.04
CA LEU A 188 6.11 -6.42 24.55
C LEU A 188 5.85 -6.31 26.06
N LEU A 189 4.83 -7.00 26.57
CA LEU A 189 4.45 -6.92 27.97
C LEU A 189 5.26 -7.84 28.88
N LYS A 190 5.87 -8.91 28.35
CA LYS A 190 6.65 -9.87 29.16
C LYS A 190 8.10 -9.44 29.30
N VAL A 191 8.46 -8.91 30.47
CA VAL A 191 9.84 -8.65 30.87
C VAL A 191 10.27 -9.69 31.91
N ASN A 192 11.37 -10.40 31.66
CA ASN A 192 11.88 -11.47 32.55
C ASN A 192 10.82 -12.54 32.90
N GLY A 193 9.95 -12.88 31.94
CA GLY A 193 8.90 -13.88 32.12
C GLY A 193 7.68 -13.41 32.92
N LYS A 194 7.64 -12.15 33.38
CA LYS A 194 6.49 -11.56 34.09
C LYS A 194 5.84 -10.47 33.25
N PHE A 195 4.51 -10.41 33.31
CA PHE A 195 3.76 -9.32 32.66
C PHE A 195 3.98 -8.02 33.42
N THR A 196 4.43 -7.01 32.71
CA THR A 196 4.48 -5.62 33.17
C THR A 196 3.12 -4.95 32.97
N GLN A 197 2.85 -3.89 33.73
CA GLN A 197 1.67 -3.05 33.60
C GLN A 197 2.12 -1.64 33.23
N PRO A 198 2.11 -1.29 31.93
CA PRO A 198 2.41 0.05 31.49
C PRO A 198 1.35 1.04 31.97
N ASP A 199 1.76 2.28 32.23
CA ASP A 199 0.82 3.37 32.50
C ASP A 199 0.28 3.93 31.18
N TYR A 200 -0.78 3.29 30.67
CA TYR A 200 -1.38 3.65 29.38
C TYR A 200 -1.88 5.10 29.32
N SER A 201 -2.26 5.68 30.45
CA SER A 201 -2.81 7.04 30.51
C SER A 201 -1.88 8.10 29.93
N LYS A 202 -0.56 7.83 29.91
CA LYS A 202 0.47 8.74 29.39
C LYS A 202 0.38 9.01 27.88
N VAL A 203 -0.12 8.04 27.09
CA VAL A 203 -0.13 8.15 25.61
C VAL A 203 -1.48 7.85 24.97
N THR A 204 -2.40 7.18 25.67
CA THR A 204 -3.65 6.67 25.07
C THR A 204 -4.86 7.54 25.35
N PHE A 205 -4.72 8.63 26.12
CA PHE A 205 -5.83 9.49 26.56
C PHE A 205 -6.98 8.71 27.22
N GLY A 206 -6.68 7.57 27.86
CA GLY A 206 -7.66 6.70 28.49
C GLY A 206 -8.46 5.80 27.54
N LEU A 207 -8.16 5.82 26.24
CA LEU A 207 -8.83 4.97 25.23
C LEU A 207 -8.37 3.51 25.31
N ILE A 208 -7.14 3.28 25.77
CA ILE A 208 -6.58 1.94 25.99
C ILE A 208 -6.11 1.88 27.44
N ASP A 209 -6.53 0.85 28.15
CA ASP A 209 -6.12 0.49 29.51
C ASP A 209 -5.79 -1.01 29.61
N ASP A 210 -5.38 -1.47 30.79
CA ASP A 210 -5.07 -2.88 31.04
C ASP A 210 -6.23 -3.82 30.71
N ASN A 211 -7.47 -3.41 31.01
CA ASN A 211 -8.64 -4.23 30.74
C ASN A 211 -8.89 -4.38 29.24
N THR A 212 -8.67 -3.30 28.49
CA THR A 212 -8.78 -3.26 27.04
C THR A 212 -7.76 -4.19 26.40
N VAL A 213 -6.49 -4.11 26.81
CA VAL A 213 -5.43 -5.00 26.29
C VAL A 213 -5.69 -6.46 26.67
N ARG A 214 -6.15 -6.74 27.90
CA ARG A 214 -6.52 -8.11 28.32
C ARG A 214 -7.68 -8.66 27.49
N ARG A 215 -8.72 -7.86 27.25
CA ARG A 215 -9.88 -8.26 26.42
C ARG A 215 -9.44 -8.55 24.99
N LEU A 216 -8.63 -7.66 24.40
CA LEU A 216 -8.07 -7.84 23.07
C LEU A 216 -7.28 -9.15 22.97
N ARG A 217 -6.33 -9.39 23.89
CA ARG A 217 -5.55 -10.64 23.91
C ARG A 217 -6.42 -11.88 24.02
N ARG A 218 -7.50 -11.82 24.80
CA ARG A 218 -8.46 -12.93 24.94
C ARG A 218 -9.17 -13.21 23.62
N GLN A 219 -9.63 -12.18 22.91
CA GLN A 219 -10.27 -12.32 21.60
C GLN A 219 -9.30 -12.87 20.55
N LEU A 220 -8.03 -12.46 20.59
CA LEU A 220 -7.03 -12.93 19.64
C LEU A 220 -6.52 -14.36 19.91
N GLN A 221 -6.89 -14.95 21.05
CA GLN A 221 -6.33 -16.23 21.48
C GLN A 221 -6.73 -17.37 20.52
N CYS A 222 -7.93 -17.33 19.95
CA CYS A 222 -8.37 -18.34 18.99
C CYS A 222 -7.43 -18.38 17.77
N PHE A 223 -6.89 -17.26 17.30
CA PHE A 223 -5.95 -17.17 16.16
C PHE A 223 -4.57 -17.82 16.41
N ARG A 224 -4.24 -18.17 17.65
CA ARG A 224 -2.99 -18.86 18.00
C ARG A 224 -3.11 -20.38 18.03
N HIS A 225 -4.30 -20.92 18.31
CA HIS A 225 -4.48 -22.36 18.56
C HIS A 225 -5.12 -23.11 17.41
N SER A 226 -4.55 -24.25 17.04
CA SER A 226 -5.07 -25.09 15.95
C SER A 226 -6.11 -26.13 16.40
N ASN A 227 -6.66 -26.02 17.61
CA ASN A 227 -7.69 -26.93 18.09
C ASN A 227 -9.05 -26.63 17.45
N LYS A 228 -9.95 -27.61 17.44
CA LYS A 228 -11.24 -27.51 16.74
C LYS A 228 -12.08 -26.32 17.22
N GLU A 229 -12.18 -26.13 18.54
CA GLU A 229 -12.92 -25.01 19.13
C GLU A 229 -12.40 -23.65 18.66
N SER A 230 -11.07 -23.50 18.55
CA SER A 230 -10.45 -22.26 18.07
C SER A 230 -10.65 -22.06 16.56
N LEU A 231 -10.75 -23.13 15.78
CA LEU A 231 -11.07 -23.04 14.35
C LEU A 231 -12.53 -22.62 14.13
N ASP A 232 -13.43 -23.19 14.92
CA ASP A 232 -14.86 -22.84 14.89
C ASP A 232 -15.04 -21.37 15.32
N GLU A 233 -14.40 -20.93 16.41
CA GLU A 233 -14.43 -19.54 16.87
C GLU A 233 -13.88 -18.55 15.81
N ARG A 234 -12.76 -18.87 15.14
CA ARG A 234 -12.20 -18.02 14.07
C ARG A 234 -13.14 -17.86 12.88
N ALA A 235 -13.98 -18.85 12.61
CA ALA A 235 -14.91 -18.86 11.49
C ALA A 235 -16.12 -17.94 11.75
N GLU A 236 -16.43 -17.63 13.01
CA GLU A 236 -17.50 -16.71 13.39
C GLU A 236 -17.16 -15.24 13.12
N TYR A 237 -15.87 -14.89 13.00
CA TYR A 237 -15.44 -13.52 12.73
C TYR A 237 -15.64 -13.13 11.26
N SER A 238 -16.34 -12.02 11.03
CA SER A 238 -16.43 -11.39 9.70
C SER A 238 -15.11 -10.78 9.26
N SER A 239 -14.97 -10.54 7.96
CA SER A 239 -13.79 -9.85 7.40
C SER A 239 -13.60 -8.46 8.00
N GLU A 240 -14.68 -7.72 8.22
CA GLU A 240 -14.69 -6.37 8.82
C GLU A 240 -14.25 -6.42 10.29
N GLN A 241 -14.72 -7.41 11.05
CA GLN A 241 -14.30 -7.60 12.44
C GLN A 241 -12.81 -7.94 12.53
N LYS A 242 -12.30 -8.78 11.63
CA LYS A 242 -10.87 -9.10 11.56
C LYS A 242 -10.06 -7.86 11.23
N GLN A 243 -10.50 -7.06 10.26
CA GLN A 243 -9.83 -5.82 9.89
C GLN A 243 -9.78 -4.83 11.05
N PHE A 244 -10.90 -4.63 11.75
CA PHE A 244 -10.94 -3.80 12.96
C PHE A 244 -9.97 -4.29 14.03
N LEU A 245 -9.93 -5.61 14.29
CA LEU A 245 -9.01 -6.18 15.29
C LEU A 245 -7.55 -6.02 14.89
N ILE A 246 -7.23 -6.05 13.58
CA ILE A 246 -5.88 -5.77 13.09
C ILE A 246 -5.52 -4.31 13.40
N ASP A 247 -6.36 -3.36 12.99
CA ASP A 247 -6.09 -1.93 13.14
C ASP A 247 -6.00 -1.51 14.61
N PHE A 248 -6.94 -2.00 15.42
CA PHE A 248 -6.93 -1.76 16.86
C PHE A 248 -5.75 -2.45 17.54
N GLY A 249 -5.41 -3.67 17.11
CA GLY A 249 -4.26 -4.42 17.62
C GLY A 249 -2.92 -3.75 17.34
N VAL A 250 -2.72 -3.26 16.12
CA VAL A 250 -1.55 -2.45 15.75
C VAL A 250 -1.47 -1.18 16.61
N THR A 251 -2.60 -0.49 16.78
CA THR A 251 -2.67 0.71 17.62
C THR A 251 -2.27 0.42 19.06
N ALA A 252 -2.75 -0.69 19.63
CA ALA A 252 -2.38 -1.14 20.96
C ALA A 252 -0.88 -1.49 21.06
N CYS A 253 -0.32 -2.19 20.06
CA CYS A 253 1.11 -2.51 20.02
C CYS A 253 1.99 -1.25 20.02
N LYS A 254 1.63 -0.23 19.23
CA LYS A 254 2.33 1.07 19.23
C LYS A 254 2.26 1.76 20.58
N ALA A 255 1.08 1.79 21.20
CA ALA A 255 0.91 2.36 22.52
C ALA A 255 1.76 1.64 23.58
N ILE A 256 1.74 0.29 23.59
CA ILE A 256 2.55 -0.50 24.53
C ILE A 256 4.03 -0.24 24.29
N TYR A 257 4.49 -0.29 23.04
CA TYR A 257 5.89 -0.07 22.68
C TYR A 257 6.42 1.26 23.22
N ASN A 258 5.71 2.36 22.98
CA ASN A 258 6.09 3.69 23.47
C ASN A 258 6.10 3.84 25.01
N LEU A 259 5.53 2.89 25.74
CA LEU A 259 5.48 2.92 27.21
C LEU A 259 6.50 2.00 27.87
N VAL A 260 7.03 1.02 27.13
CA VAL A 260 7.92 -0.02 27.65
C VAL A 260 9.34 0.03 27.08
N GLU A 261 9.53 0.72 25.95
CA GLU A 261 10.81 0.97 25.28
C GLU A 261 11.01 2.48 25.10
#